data_AF-A0A661XTK0-F1
#
_entry.id   AF-A0A661XTK0-F1
#
_cell.length_a   1.000
_cell.length_b   1.000
_cell.length_c   1.000
_cell.angle_alpha   90.00
_cell.angle_beta   90.00
_cell.angle_gamma   90.00
#
_symmetry.space_group_name_H-M   'P 1'
#
loop_
_entity.id
_entity.type
_entity.pdbx_description
1 polymer ?
#
loop_
_entity_poly.entity_id
_entity_poly.type
_entity_poly.pdbx_seq_one_letter_code
_entity_poly.pdbx_strand_id
1 'polypeptide(L)' 'MIVRISSKNIADRLFKGKAILLFGARQVGKTTMLEDLLEYRPEAVMHITGDEPDIRELLSKITSTQ' A
#
# COMPACT_ATOMS: atom_id res chain seq x y z
N MET A 1 19.33 5.17 -7.39
CA MET A 1 17.93 5.43 -7.00
C MET A 1 17.89 6.67 -6.11
N ILE A 2 16.93 7.58 -6.29
CA ILE A 2 16.82 8.81 -5.47
C ILE A 2 15.92 8.52 -4.27
N VAL A 3 16.43 8.77 -3.06
CA VAL A 3 15.64 8.61 -1.82
C VAL A 3 14.59 9.72 -1.75
N ARG A 4 13.31 9.35 -1.85
CA ARG A 4 12.18 10.29 -1.74
C ARG A 4 11.83 10.54 -0.28
N ILE A 5 11.61 11.81 0.08
CA ILE A 5 11.15 12.23 1.42
C ILE A 5 9.82 11.55 1.77
N SER A 6 8.93 11.39 0.79
CA SER A 6 7.65 10.71 0.97
C SER A 6 7.81 9.24 1.40
N SER A 7 8.81 8.52 0.89
CA SER A 7 9.08 7.14 1.29
C SER A 7 9.43 7.06 2.77
N LYS A 8 10.27 7.98 3.27
CA LYS A 8 10.62 8.07 4.69
C LYS A 8 9.38 8.36 5.55
N ASN A 9 8.57 9.34 5.15
CA ASN A 9 7.35 9.70 5.87
C ASN A 9 6.35 8.54 5.96
N ILE A 10 6.24 7.72 4.89
CA ILE A 10 5.39 6.53 4.89
C ILE A 10 5.98 5.49 5.84
N ALA A 11 7.29 5.19 5.73
CA ALA A 11 7.99 4.24 6.60
C ALA A 11 7.80 4.56 8.08
N ASP A 12 7.95 5.82 8.47
CA ASP A 12 7.80 6.29 9.86
C ASP A 12 6.36 6.22 10.38
N ARG A 13 5.38 6.00 9.49
CA ARG A 13 3.95 5.91 9.81
C ARG A 13 3.39 4.49 9.76
N LEU A 14 4.14 3.52 9.22
CA LEU A 14 3.73 2.12 9.19
C LEU A 14 3.51 1.59 10.62
N PHE A 15 2.60 0.60 10.74
CA PHE A 15 2.30 -0.12 11.99
C PHE A 15 1.78 0.73 13.16
N LYS A 16 1.21 1.91 12.89
CA LYS A 16 0.58 2.78 13.90
C LYS A 16 -0.93 2.58 14.06
N GLY A 17 -1.46 1.44 13.60
CA GLY A 17 -2.90 1.13 13.65
C GLY A 17 -3.78 2.06 12.81
N LYS A 18 -3.22 2.67 11.76
CA LYS A 18 -3.93 3.59 10.86
C LYS A 18 -3.62 3.29 9.40
N ALA A 19 -4.61 3.53 8.54
CA ALA A 19 -4.43 3.47 7.09
C ALA A 19 -3.67 4.71 6.59
N ILE A 20 -2.79 4.50 5.59
CA ILE A 20 -2.09 5.57 4.88
C ILE A 20 -2.71 5.69 3.49
N LEU A 21 -3.21 6.88 3.17
CA LEU A 21 -3.75 7.18 1.84
C LEU A 21 -2.71 7.97 1.04
N LEU A 22 -2.25 7.42 -0.08
CA LEU A 22 -1.26 8.05 -0.96
C LEU A 22 -1.94 8.65 -2.19
N PHE A 23 -2.10 9.97 -2.20
CA PHE A 23 -2.69 10.71 -3.33
C PHE A 23 -1.63 11.24 -4.29
N GLY A 24 -2.03 11.48 -5.54
CA GLY A 24 -1.21 12.13 -6.56
C GLY A 24 -1.66 11.79 -7.99
N ALA A 25 -1.23 12.58 -8.97
CA ALA A 25 -1.57 12.38 -10.38
C ALA A 25 -1.18 10.98 -10.91
N ARG A 26 -1.83 10.54 -11.99
CA ARG A 26 -1.49 9.27 -12.67
C ARG A 26 -0.02 9.32 -13.13
N GLN A 27 0.66 8.17 -13.11
CA GLN A 27 2.02 7.99 -13.67
C GLN A 27 3.16 8.81 -13.02
N VAL A 28 2.99 9.31 -11.78
CA VAL A 28 4.08 10.01 -11.04
C VAL A 28 5.04 9.08 -10.27
N GLY A 29 4.96 7.77 -10.53
CA GLY A 29 5.78 6.76 -9.87
C GLY A 29 5.38 6.44 -8.42
N LYS A 30 4.07 6.48 -8.10
CA LYS A 30 3.57 6.10 -6.77
C LYS A 30 3.77 4.61 -6.47
N THR A 31 3.38 3.75 -7.42
CA THR A 31 3.52 2.29 -7.30
C THR A 31 4.99 1.90 -7.18
N THR A 32 5.84 2.41 -8.07
CA THR A 32 7.29 2.18 -8.02
C THR A 32 7.89 2.57 -6.68
N MET A 33 7.53 3.75 -6.15
CA MET A 33 8.02 4.19 -4.83
C MET A 33 7.58 3.26 -3.69
N LEU A 34 6.38 2.67 -3.78
CA LEU A 34 5.90 1.71 -2.80
C LEU A 34 6.61 0.36 -2.94
N GLU A 35 6.81 -0.12 -4.17
CA GLU A 35 7.58 -1.34 -4.46
C GLU A 35 9.00 -1.24 -3.90
N ASP A 36 9.70 -0.13 -4.18
CA ASP A 36 11.04 0.14 -3.64
C ASP A 36 11.07 0.17 -2.10
N LEU A 37 10.01 0.71 -1.48
CA LEU A 37 9.88 0.79 -0.01
C LEU A 37 9.67 -0.59 0.62
N LEU A 38 9.03 -1.51 -0.12
CA LEU A 38 8.64 -2.83 0.34
C LEU A 38 9.68 -3.91 -0.01
N GLU A 39 10.55 -3.69 -0.99
CA GLU A 39 11.56 -4.65 -1.45
C GLU A 39 12.47 -5.18 -0.31
N TYR A 40 12.84 -4.31 0.63
CA TYR A 40 13.75 -4.64 1.74
C TYR A 40 13.03 -4.90 3.06
N ARG A 41 11.71 -5.12 3.02
CA ARG A 41 10.87 -5.33 4.20
C ARG A 41 10.68 -6.82 4.48
N PRO A 42 10.91 -7.29 5.72
CA PRO A 42 10.69 -8.69 6.07
C PRO A 42 9.21 -9.07 6.19
N GLU A 43 8.30 -8.10 6.27
CA GLU A 43 6.87 -8.34 6.44
C GLU A 43 6.23 -8.88 5.15
N ALA A 44 5.28 -9.81 5.29
CA ALA A 44 4.49 -10.26 4.16
C ALA A 44 3.60 -9.13 3.62
N VAL A 45 3.71 -8.85 2.32
CA VAL A 45 2.95 -7.78 1.67
C VAL A 45 1.91 -8.40 0.73
N MET A 46 0.66 -7.98 0.87
CA MET A 46 -0.42 -8.31 -0.06
C MET A 46 -0.75 -7.09 -0.92
N HIS A 47 -0.63 -7.24 -2.23
CA HIS A 47 -1.04 -6.21 -3.20
C HIS A 47 -2.50 -6.47 -3.59
N ILE A 48 -3.33 -5.44 -3.49
CA ILE A 48 -4.77 -5.53 -3.71
C ILE A 48 -5.18 -4.47 -4.73
N THR A 49 -5.83 -4.89 -5.82
CA THR A 49 -6.36 -4.01 -6.88
C THR A 49 -7.88 -3.99 -6.84
N GLY A 50 -8.48 -2.80 -6.86
CA GLY A 50 -9.94 -2.64 -6.85
C GLY A 50 -10.65 -2.97 -8.17
N ASP A 51 -9.87 -3.19 -9.24
CA ASP A 51 -10.37 -3.54 -10.57
C ASP A 51 -10.51 -5.06 -10.77
N GLU A 52 -9.96 -5.87 -9.86
CA GLU A 52 -9.99 -7.33 -9.95
C GLU A 52 -11.28 -7.86 -9.29
N PRO A 53 -12.16 -8.55 -10.06
CA PRO A 53 -13.45 -9.02 -9.54
C PRO A 53 -13.31 -9.92 -8.32
N ASP A 54 -12.34 -10.82 -8.32
CA ASP A 54 -12.07 -11.77 -7.24
C ASP A 54 -11.68 -11.05 -5.94
N ILE A 55 -10.87 -9.99 -6.05
CA ILE A 55 -10.50 -9.13 -4.92
C ILE A 55 -11.72 -8.38 -4.37
N ARG A 56 -12.56 -7.84 -5.25
CA ARG A 56 -13.78 -7.16 -4.82
C ARG A 56 -14.70 -8.13 -4.09
N GLU A 57 -14.85 -9.35 -4.59
CA GLU A 57 -15.65 -10.38 -3.95
C GLU A 57 -15.08 -10.77 -2.58
N LEU A 58 -13.75 -11.00 -2.50
CA LEU A 58 -13.01 -11.28 -1.27
C LEU A 58 -13.28 -10.21 -0.20
N LEU A 59 -13.16 -8.92 -0.56
CA LEU A 59 -13.36 -7.81 0.37
C LEU A 59 -14.83 -7.55 0.70
N SER A 60 -15.76 -7.90 -0.19
CA SER A 60 -17.22 -7.72 0.02
C SER A 60 -17.82 -8.72 1.01
N LYS A 61 -17.20 -9.90 1.15
CA LYS A 61 -17.68 -10.99 2.01
C LYS A 61 -17.10 -10.91 3.42
N ILE A 62 -16.23 -9.94 3.72
CA ILE A 62 -15.69 -9.72 5.06
C ILE A 62 -16.78 -9.09 5.91
N THR A 63 -17.51 -9.90 6.67
CA THR A 63 -18.44 -9.41 7.68
C THR A 63 -17.66 -8.90 8.89
N SER A 64 -18.14 -7.81 9.49
CA SER A 64 -17.50 -7.11 10.63
C SER A 64 -17.50 -7.91 11.95
N THR A 65 -17.61 -9.23 11.89
CA THR A 65 -17.70 -10.09 13.08
C THR A 65 -16.48 -11.01 13.12
N GLN A 66 -15.41 -10.52 13.75
CA GLN A 66 -14.42 -11.32 14.45
C GLN A 66 -14.37 -10.84 15.90
#